data_AF-A0A1V4ZGZ6-F1
#
_entry.id   AF-A0A1V4ZGZ6-F1
#
_cell.length_a   1.000
_cell.length_b   1.000
_cell.length_c   1.000
_cell.angle_alpha   90.00
_cell.angle_beta   90.00
_cell.angle_gamma   90.00
#
_symmetry.space_group_name_H-M   'P 1'
#
loop_
_entity.id
_entity.type
_entity.pdbx_description
1 polymer ?
#
loop_
_entity_poly.entity_id
_entity_poly.type
_entity_poly.pdbx_seq_one_letter_code
_entity_poly.pdbx_strand_id
1 'polypeptide(L)'
;MVKKATKELFKDKDASALDRYWGERYVQHNPTLPDGAGVLKGFLPMTRSFDCIRAIAEGELVVTHNRATGWMDRPTIVFDIYRVKEGSLLKNGRLVEHWDVMQSEETKTVSGHSMIDGHIDIEDREKTVENKELVTSFVEEILTKGTGDVTRYISTEGYVQHNPGIGDDLSGLGAALEGLAKAGLSMRYYKTYHIIAEGNFVFTHSEGEFAGKHVAFADLFRVKNGKIVEHWDTMQEVPTTSQNANGMF
;
A
#
# COMPACT_ATOMS: atom_id res chain seq x y z
N MET A 1 -2.42 -13.54 -11.28
CA MET A 1 -2.90 -14.55 -10.30
C MET A 1 -3.56 -13.92 -9.08
N VAL A 2 -2.85 -13.10 -8.29
CA VAL A 2 -3.35 -12.51 -7.03
C VAL A 2 -4.72 -11.85 -7.16
N LYS A 3 -4.94 -10.96 -8.14
CA LYS A 3 -6.25 -10.33 -8.40
C LYS A 3 -7.40 -11.34 -8.57
N LYS A 4 -7.12 -12.48 -9.21
CA LYS A 4 -8.11 -13.55 -9.41
C LYS A 4 -8.37 -14.28 -8.10
N ALA A 5 -7.31 -14.59 -7.35
CA ALA A 5 -7.40 -15.28 -6.07
C ALA A 5 -8.21 -14.49 -5.03
N THR A 6 -7.93 -13.20 -4.87
CA THR A 6 -8.63 -12.33 -3.92
C THR A 6 -10.06 -12.04 -4.34
N LYS A 7 -10.32 -11.85 -5.66
CA LYS A 7 -11.69 -11.75 -6.18
C LYS A 7 -12.50 -13.01 -5.88
N GLU A 8 -12.00 -14.19 -6.24
CA GLU A 8 -12.75 -15.44 -6.03
C GLU A 8 -13.02 -15.68 -4.55
N LEU A 9 -12.04 -15.42 -3.68
CA LEU A 9 -12.20 -15.59 -2.24
C LEU A 9 -13.17 -14.59 -1.61
N PHE A 10 -12.97 -13.29 -1.82
CA PHE A 10 -13.69 -12.25 -1.08
C PHE A 10 -14.92 -11.72 -1.81
N LYS A 11 -14.82 -11.49 -3.12
CA LYS A 11 -15.94 -10.95 -3.93
C LYS A 11 -16.93 -12.05 -4.29
N ASP A 12 -16.44 -13.18 -4.78
CA ASP A 12 -17.29 -14.31 -5.18
C ASP A 12 -17.62 -15.25 -4.01
N LYS A 13 -16.99 -15.02 -2.84
CA LYS A 13 -17.17 -15.78 -1.59
C LYS A 13 -16.90 -17.29 -1.75
N ASP A 14 -15.99 -17.64 -2.67
CA ASP A 14 -15.60 -19.02 -2.91
C ASP A 14 -14.45 -19.44 -1.98
N ALA A 15 -14.80 -20.11 -0.88
CA ALA A 15 -13.83 -20.61 0.08
C ALA A 15 -12.85 -21.65 -0.51
N SER A 16 -13.19 -22.32 -1.61
CA SER A 16 -12.30 -23.27 -2.28
C SER A 16 -11.16 -22.59 -3.06
N ALA A 17 -11.21 -21.25 -3.20
CA ALA A 17 -10.09 -20.46 -3.72
C ALA A 17 -8.82 -20.63 -2.86
N LEU A 18 -8.96 -20.86 -1.55
CA LEU A 18 -7.83 -21.12 -0.66
C LEU A 18 -7.04 -22.35 -1.10
N ASP A 19 -7.73 -23.43 -1.45
CA ASP A 19 -7.10 -24.68 -1.90
C ASP A 19 -6.43 -24.54 -3.28
N ARG A 20 -6.85 -23.55 -4.07
CA ARG A 20 -6.31 -23.29 -5.41
C ARG A 20 -5.13 -22.33 -5.43
N TYR A 21 -5.11 -21.30 -4.57
CA TYR A 21 -4.14 -20.21 -4.68
C TYR A 21 -3.24 -20.03 -3.46
N TRP A 22 -3.64 -20.43 -2.26
CA TRP A 22 -2.81 -20.27 -1.06
C TRP A 22 -1.93 -21.50 -0.84
N GLY A 23 -0.72 -21.28 -0.31
CA GLY A 23 0.16 -22.36 0.10
C GLY A 23 -0.30 -23.01 1.41
N GLU A 24 0.11 -24.26 1.64
CA GLU A 24 -0.16 -24.96 2.91
C GLU A 24 0.39 -24.17 4.12
N ARG A 25 1.56 -23.57 3.93
CA ARG A 25 2.11 -22.57 4.85
C ARG A 25 1.81 -21.17 4.31
N TYR A 26 1.20 -20.36 5.15
CA TYR A 26 0.87 -18.98 4.85
C TYR A 26 1.19 -18.10 6.06
N VAL A 27 2.21 -17.26 5.92
CA VAL A 27 2.69 -16.35 6.97
C VAL A 27 1.89 -15.05 6.92
N GLN A 28 1.41 -14.59 8.06
CA GLN A 28 0.61 -13.37 8.19
C GLN A 28 1.36 -12.29 8.96
N HIS A 29 1.35 -11.08 8.42
CA HIS A 29 1.84 -9.88 9.08
C HIS A 29 0.70 -8.94 9.53
N ASN A 30 -0.55 -9.21 9.13
CA ASN A 30 -1.71 -8.54 9.72
C ASN A 30 -1.79 -8.88 11.22
N PRO A 31 -1.67 -7.90 12.13
CA PRO A 31 -1.57 -8.17 13.56
C PRO A 31 -2.88 -8.71 14.17
N THR A 32 -3.99 -8.60 13.45
CA THR A 32 -5.30 -9.10 13.89
C THR A 32 -5.57 -10.53 13.46
N LEU A 33 -4.66 -11.17 12.74
CA LEU A 33 -4.83 -12.53 12.21
C LEU A 33 -3.68 -13.45 12.62
N PRO A 34 -3.95 -14.71 13.02
CA PRO A 34 -2.92 -15.72 13.14
C PRO A 34 -2.48 -16.22 11.76
N ASP A 35 -1.36 -16.95 11.72
CA ASP A 35 -0.86 -17.61 10.52
C ASP A 35 -1.86 -18.65 9.96
N GLY A 36 -1.72 -18.92 8.67
CA GLY A 36 -2.50 -19.91 7.94
C GLY A 36 -3.70 -19.33 7.20
N ALA A 37 -3.85 -19.67 5.92
CA ALA A 37 -4.87 -19.07 5.05
C ALA A 37 -6.32 -19.41 5.46
N GLY A 38 -6.52 -20.42 6.30
CA GLY A 38 -7.83 -20.82 6.80
C GLY A 38 -8.57 -19.71 7.55
N VAL A 39 -7.85 -18.79 8.19
CA VAL A 39 -8.46 -17.65 8.91
C VAL A 39 -9.23 -16.72 7.98
N LEU A 40 -8.87 -16.67 6.70
CA LEU A 40 -9.50 -15.80 5.71
C LEU A 40 -10.97 -16.17 5.45
N LYS A 41 -11.38 -17.41 5.76
CA LYS A 41 -12.78 -17.85 5.68
C LYS A 41 -13.71 -17.02 6.57
N GLY A 42 -13.19 -16.47 7.66
CA GLY A 42 -13.95 -15.60 8.57
C GLY A 42 -14.46 -14.32 7.91
N PHE A 43 -13.80 -13.83 6.87
CA PHE A 43 -14.19 -12.60 6.17
C PHE A 43 -15.33 -12.80 5.17
N LEU A 44 -15.56 -14.02 4.67
CA LEU A 44 -16.57 -14.30 3.64
C LEU A 44 -18.00 -13.87 4.01
N PRO A 45 -18.53 -14.19 5.21
CA PRO A 45 -19.88 -13.78 5.57
C PRO A 45 -20.03 -12.26 5.72
N MET A 46 -18.99 -11.56 6.19
CA MET A 46 -19.04 -10.12 6.45
C MET A 46 -18.72 -9.27 5.22
N THR A 47 -17.94 -9.79 4.26
CA THR A 47 -17.56 -9.07 3.04
C THR A 47 -18.81 -8.72 2.23
N ARG A 48 -19.02 -7.43 2.00
CA ARG A 48 -20.09 -6.90 1.13
C ARG A 48 -19.57 -6.61 -0.27
N SER A 49 -18.38 -6.02 -0.37
CA SER A 49 -17.64 -5.84 -1.62
C SER A 49 -16.14 -5.92 -1.39
N PHE A 50 -15.42 -6.30 -2.44
CA PHE A 50 -13.96 -6.29 -2.50
C PHE A 50 -13.55 -5.94 -3.93
N ASP A 51 -12.99 -4.75 -4.11
CA ASP A 51 -12.63 -4.20 -5.41
C ASP A 51 -11.13 -3.92 -5.45
N CYS A 52 -10.43 -4.68 -6.29
CA CYS A 52 -9.01 -4.47 -6.56
C CYS A 52 -8.87 -3.42 -7.67
N ILE A 53 -8.44 -2.23 -7.28
CA ILE A 53 -8.36 -1.05 -8.15
C ILE A 53 -7.18 -1.17 -9.10
N ARG A 54 -6.01 -1.45 -8.53
CA ARG A 54 -4.74 -1.61 -9.25
C ARG A 54 -3.85 -2.62 -8.53
N ALA A 55 -2.90 -3.18 -9.26
CA ALA A 55 -1.94 -4.13 -8.75
C ALA A 55 -0.62 -3.98 -9.49
N ILE A 56 0.48 -4.07 -8.76
CA ILE A 56 1.84 -4.10 -9.34
C ILE A 56 2.61 -5.31 -8.81
N ALA A 57 3.58 -5.79 -9.58
CA ALA A 57 4.39 -6.95 -9.24
C ALA A 57 5.87 -6.76 -9.60
N GLU A 58 6.74 -7.19 -8.69
CA GLU A 58 8.19 -7.24 -8.91
C GLU A 58 8.76 -8.51 -8.25
N GLY A 59 9.37 -9.37 -9.07
CA GLY A 59 9.86 -10.67 -8.62
C GLY A 59 8.74 -11.51 -7.99
N GLU A 60 8.93 -11.94 -6.75
CA GLU A 60 7.96 -12.73 -6.00
C GLU A 60 6.90 -11.88 -5.27
N LEU A 61 7.00 -10.55 -5.29
CA LEU A 61 6.09 -9.69 -4.54
C LEU A 61 5.03 -9.10 -5.46
N VAL A 62 3.79 -9.09 -4.97
CA VAL A 62 2.65 -8.45 -5.63
C VAL A 62 1.96 -7.54 -4.64
N VAL A 63 1.77 -6.29 -5.00
CA VAL A 63 0.99 -5.32 -4.22
C VAL A 63 -0.36 -5.12 -4.90
N THR A 64 -1.42 -5.02 -4.11
CA THR A 64 -2.75 -4.65 -4.59
C THR A 64 -3.30 -3.49 -3.78
N HIS A 65 -3.91 -2.52 -4.46
CA HIS A 65 -4.63 -1.43 -3.83
C HIS A 65 -6.12 -1.73 -3.93
N ASN A 66 -6.75 -1.92 -2.77
CA ASN A 66 -8.09 -2.48 -2.66
C ASN A 66 -9.02 -1.56 -1.89
N ARG A 67 -10.30 -1.63 -2.25
CA ARG A 67 -11.41 -1.11 -1.43
C ARG A 67 -12.29 -2.26 -0.99
N ALA A 68 -12.40 -2.46 0.32
CA ALA A 68 -13.23 -3.48 0.93
C ALA A 68 -14.39 -2.86 1.72
N THR A 69 -15.56 -3.51 1.70
CA THR A 69 -16.71 -3.10 2.53
C THR A 69 -17.25 -4.27 3.34
N GLY A 70 -17.75 -3.97 4.54
CA GLY A 70 -18.28 -4.96 5.48
C GLY A 70 -17.24 -5.60 6.40
N TRP A 71 -15.95 -5.28 6.24
CA TRP A 71 -14.89 -5.69 7.17
C TRP A 71 -14.85 -4.81 8.43
N MET A 72 -15.14 -3.52 8.26
CA MET A 72 -15.23 -2.53 9.32
C MET A 72 -16.52 -1.70 9.16
N ASP A 73 -16.79 -0.81 10.12
CA ASP A 73 -17.96 0.09 10.10
C ASP A 73 -17.98 0.99 8.87
N ARG A 74 -16.80 1.41 8.40
CA ARG A 74 -16.60 2.17 7.16
C ARG A 74 -15.92 1.32 6.10
N PRO A 75 -16.09 1.65 4.80
CA PRO A 75 -15.23 1.11 3.76
C PRO A 75 -13.76 1.26 4.14
N THR A 76 -12.96 0.28 3.77
CA THR A 76 -11.55 0.21 4.11
C THR A 76 -10.73 0.27 2.84
N ILE A 77 -9.74 1.15 2.82
CA ILE A 77 -8.69 1.19 1.79
C ILE A 77 -7.52 0.37 2.32
N VAL A 78 -7.04 -0.56 1.50
CA VAL A 78 -5.99 -1.50 1.89
C VAL A 78 -4.95 -1.59 0.79
N PHE A 79 -3.68 -1.46 1.18
CA PHE A 79 -2.57 -2.00 0.40
C PHE A 79 -2.21 -3.37 0.94
N ASP A 80 -2.56 -4.41 0.20
CA ASP A 80 -2.12 -5.78 0.51
C ASP A 80 -0.84 -6.07 -0.28
N ILE A 81 0.15 -6.66 0.38
CA ILE A 81 1.41 -7.14 -0.19
C ILE A 81 1.41 -8.65 -0.06
N TYR A 82 1.63 -9.37 -1.14
CA TYR A 82 1.68 -10.82 -1.16
C TYR A 82 3.04 -11.30 -1.66
N ARG A 83 3.61 -12.31 -0.99
CA ARG A 83 4.66 -13.14 -1.58
C ARG A 83 4.05 -14.31 -2.32
N VAL A 84 4.44 -14.45 -3.58
CA VAL A 84 4.08 -15.55 -4.47
C VAL A 84 5.31 -16.44 -4.65
N LYS A 85 5.19 -17.71 -4.26
CA LYS A 85 6.23 -18.70 -4.55
C LYS A 85 5.80 -19.64 -5.66
N GLU A 86 6.70 -19.80 -6.62
CA GLU A 86 6.65 -20.87 -7.62
C GLU A 86 7.52 -22.05 -7.17
N GLY A 87 7.20 -23.26 -7.63
CA GLY A 87 7.97 -24.45 -7.30
C GLY A 87 7.70 -25.55 -8.31
N SER A 88 8.60 -26.53 -8.40
CA SER A 88 8.47 -27.66 -9.36
C SER A 88 7.18 -28.48 -9.18
N LEU A 89 6.55 -28.42 -8.00
CA LEU A 89 5.26 -29.03 -7.69
C LEU A 89 4.07 -28.06 -7.84
N LEU A 90 4.31 -26.76 -8.00
CA LEU A 90 3.29 -25.69 -8.05
C LEU A 90 3.15 -25.20 -9.49
N LYS A 91 2.19 -25.78 -10.23
CA LYS A 91 1.96 -25.43 -11.65
C LYS A 91 1.56 -23.97 -11.88
N ASN A 92 0.93 -23.35 -10.89
CA ASN A 92 0.56 -21.95 -10.83
C ASN A 92 1.00 -21.50 -9.42
N GLY A 93 1.79 -20.43 -9.29
CA GLY A 93 2.35 -20.00 -8.00
C GLY A 93 1.35 -19.97 -6.84
N ARG A 94 1.86 -19.97 -5.59
CA ARG A 94 1.04 -19.94 -4.39
C ARG A 94 1.32 -18.70 -3.56
N LEU A 95 0.26 -18.13 -2.97
CA LEU A 95 0.36 -17.06 -1.98
C LEU A 95 0.83 -17.69 -0.67
N VAL A 96 1.99 -17.29 -0.17
CA VAL A 96 2.66 -17.93 0.99
C VAL A 96 2.96 -16.96 2.12
N GLU A 97 2.84 -15.66 1.90
CA GLU A 97 3.09 -14.62 2.89
C GLU A 97 2.29 -13.38 2.52
N HIS A 98 1.84 -12.64 3.54
CA HIS A 98 0.99 -11.48 3.34
C HIS A 98 1.18 -10.42 4.43
N TRP A 99 1.25 -9.17 3.98
CA TRP A 99 1.22 -7.95 4.78
C TRP A 99 0.09 -7.07 4.30
N ASP A 100 -0.45 -6.25 5.18
CA ASP A 100 -1.39 -5.22 4.83
C ASP A 100 -1.20 -3.95 5.67
N VAL A 101 -1.48 -2.82 5.03
CA VAL A 101 -1.62 -1.53 5.71
C VAL A 101 -2.98 -0.98 5.31
N MET A 102 -3.85 -0.81 6.29
CA MET A 102 -5.24 -0.45 6.07
C MET A 102 -5.64 0.81 6.81
N GLN A 103 -6.52 1.58 6.15
CA GLN A 103 -7.12 2.79 6.69
C GLN A 103 -8.60 2.82 6.36
N SER A 104 -9.41 3.36 7.28
CA SER A 104 -10.80 3.67 6.94
C SER A 104 -10.86 4.73 5.85
N GLU A 105 -11.73 4.53 4.86
CA GLU A 105 -11.92 5.47 3.75
C GLU A 105 -12.39 6.83 4.28
N GLU A 106 -11.68 7.88 3.87
CA GLU A 106 -12.09 9.27 4.08
C GLU A 106 -12.80 9.79 2.84
N THR A 107 -14.03 10.31 3.04
CA THR A 107 -14.88 10.80 1.94
C THR A 107 -14.73 12.31 1.70
N LYS A 108 -13.97 13.00 2.54
CA LYS A 108 -13.63 14.42 2.40
C LYS A 108 -12.12 14.54 2.39
N THR A 109 -11.56 14.83 1.22
CA THR A 109 -10.12 15.02 1.04
C THR A 109 -9.80 16.48 0.76
N VAL A 110 -8.59 16.90 1.10
CA VAL A 110 -8.13 18.28 0.85
C VAL A 110 -8.00 18.57 -0.65
N SER A 111 -7.54 17.59 -1.44
CA SER A 111 -7.40 17.71 -2.90
C SER A 111 -8.74 17.60 -3.66
N GLY A 112 -9.75 16.97 -3.05
CA GLY A 112 -11.01 16.62 -3.71
C GLY A 112 -10.97 15.30 -4.47
N HIS A 113 -9.81 14.66 -4.62
CA HIS A 113 -9.68 13.30 -5.18
C HIS A 113 -9.97 12.26 -4.11
N SER A 114 -10.54 11.13 -4.50
CA SER A 114 -10.74 10.02 -3.56
C SER A 114 -9.42 9.28 -3.30
N MET A 115 -9.42 8.42 -2.28
CA MET A 115 -8.26 7.58 -1.98
C MET A 115 -7.98 6.51 -3.05
N ILE A 116 -8.88 6.30 -4.03
CA ILE A 116 -8.79 5.17 -4.98
C ILE A 116 -8.97 5.55 -6.46
N ASP A 117 -9.33 6.78 -6.79
CA ASP A 117 -9.37 7.23 -8.19
C ASP A 117 -7.95 7.51 -8.71
N GLY A 118 -7.85 8.14 -9.88
CA GLY A 118 -6.59 8.42 -10.55
C GLY A 118 -6.12 7.30 -11.47
N HIS A 119 -4.87 7.38 -11.89
CA HIS A 119 -4.32 6.52 -12.94
C HIS A 119 -4.25 5.04 -12.55
N ILE A 120 -4.43 4.13 -13.51
CA ILE A 120 -4.41 2.67 -13.29
C ILE A 120 -3.55 1.89 -14.28
N ASP A 121 -3.18 2.51 -15.40
CA ASP A 121 -2.46 1.83 -16.47
C ASP A 121 -0.96 1.77 -16.15
N ILE A 122 -0.37 0.58 -16.34
CA ILE A 122 1.07 0.40 -16.17
C ILE A 122 1.74 0.74 -17.50
N GLU A 123 2.43 1.88 -17.50
CA GLU A 123 3.19 2.42 -18.63
C GLU A 123 4.69 2.32 -18.34
N ASP A 124 5.55 2.67 -19.30
CA ASP A 124 6.99 2.85 -19.11
C ASP A 124 7.70 1.67 -18.40
N ARG A 125 7.36 0.43 -18.77
CA ARG A 125 7.92 -0.79 -18.13
C ARG A 125 9.44 -0.88 -18.24
N GLU A 126 9.98 -0.37 -19.34
CA GLU A 126 11.42 -0.24 -19.55
C GLU A 126 12.10 0.75 -18.59
N LYS A 127 11.34 1.60 -17.89
CA LYS A 127 11.79 2.56 -16.88
C LYS A 127 11.61 2.11 -15.44
N THR A 128 11.20 0.85 -15.23
CA THR A 128 10.91 0.32 -13.88
C THR A 128 12.08 0.53 -12.91
N VAL A 129 13.31 0.27 -13.36
CA VAL A 129 14.51 0.41 -12.52
C VAL A 129 14.76 1.89 -12.18
N GLU A 130 14.77 2.77 -13.18
CA GLU A 130 15.01 4.20 -12.97
C GLU A 130 13.92 4.85 -12.11
N ASN A 131 12.65 4.48 -12.31
CA ASN A 131 11.54 4.98 -11.51
C ASN A 131 11.64 4.50 -10.06
N LYS A 132 12.05 3.24 -9.85
CA LYS A 132 12.31 2.68 -8.52
C LYS A 132 13.43 3.43 -7.82
N GLU A 133 14.53 3.71 -8.49
CA GLU A 133 15.66 4.48 -7.94
C GLU A 133 15.25 5.92 -7.56
N LEU A 134 14.45 6.58 -8.41
CA LEU A 134 13.93 7.92 -8.14
C LEU A 134 13.10 7.95 -6.85
N VAL A 135 12.15 7.03 -6.70
CA VAL A 135 11.26 6.97 -5.53
C VAL A 135 12.00 6.49 -4.29
N THR A 136 12.93 5.55 -4.42
CA THR A 136 13.80 5.11 -3.31
C THR A 136 14.59 6.30 -2.76
N SER A 137 15.20 7.09 -3.64
CA SER A 137 15.97 8.29 -3.25
C SER A 137 15.08 9.35 -2.62
N PHE A 138 13.86 9.54 -3.13
CA PHE A 138 12.86 10.44 -2.54
C PHE A 138 12.50 10.03 -1.10
N VAL A 139 12.16 8.77 -0.88
CA VAL A 139 11.80 8.26 0.46
C VAL A 139 12.97 8.37 1.43
N GLU A 140 14.19 8.08 0.98
CA GLU A 140 15.38 8.17 1.82
C GLU A 140 15.75 9.62 2.15
N GLU A 141 15.91 10.48 1.15
CA GLU A 141 16.39 11.84 1.36
C GLU A 141 15.33 12.74 2.00
N ILE A 142 14.11 12.72 1.46
CA ILE A 142 13.05 13.65 1.86
C ILE A 142 12.28 13.10 3.05
N LEU A 143 11.68 11.91 2.94
CA LEU A 143 10.76 11.40 3.98
C LEU A 143 11.49 10.89 5.23
N THR A 144 12.65 10.24 5.05
CA THR A 144 13.42 9.64 6.16
C THR A 144 14.40 10.63 6.77
N LYS A 145 15.24 11.28 5.96
CA LYS A 145 16.27 12.20 6.45
C LYS A 145 15.79 13.63 6.64
N GLY A 146 14.71 14.05 5.98
CA GLY A 146 14.25 15.44 5.99
C GLY A 146 15.24 16.39 5.32
N THR A 147 15.97 15.92 4.31
CA THR A 147 17.07 16.64 3.64
C THR A 147 16.85 16.72 2.14
N GLY A 148 17.44 17.73 1.50
CA GLY A 148 17.43 17.86 0.05
C GLY A 148 16.29 18.72 -0.48
N ASP A 149 16.12 18.70 -1.80
CA ASP A 149 15.16 19.53 -2.52
C ASP A 149 14.08 18.63 -3.13
N VAL A 150 12.86 18.77 -2.62
CA VAL A 150 11.70 17.98 -3.04
C VAL A 150 11.40 18.14 -4.54
N THR A 151 11.74 19.29 -5.14
CA THR A 151 11.50 19.57 -6.56
C THR A 151 12.38 18.72 -7.48
N ARG A 152 13.44 18.09 -6.94
CA ARG A 152 14.23 17.09 -7.65
C ARG A 152 13.42 15.83 -7.95
N TYR A 153 12.45 15.50 -7.09
CA TYR A 153 11.70 14.26 -7.13
C TYR A 153 10.27 14.46 -7.63
N ILE A 154 9.55 15.43 -7.06
CA ILE A 154 8.15 15.69 -7.35
C ILE A 154 8.05 16.71 -8.49
N SER A 155 7.07 16.52 -9.38
CA SER A 155 6.75 17.45 -10.45
C SER A 155 6.30 18.80 -9.89
N THR A 156 6.82 19.88 -10.48
CA THR A 156 6.35 21.25 -10.24
C THR A 156 5.20 21.64 -11.18
N GLU A 157 4.87 20.78 -12.14
CA GLU A 157 3.87 20.99 -13.19
C GLU A 157 2.77 19.92 -13.09
N GLY A 158 2.05 19.92 -11.96
CA GLY A 158 1.00 18.96 -11.66
C GLY A 158 1.52 17.79 -10.83
N TYR A 159 1.08 17.76 -9.57
CA TYR A 159 1.23 16.63 -8.66
C TYR A 159 -0.10 16.36 -7.96
N VAL A 160 -0.70 15.21 -8.27
CA VAL A 160 -2.04 14.84 -7.77
C VAL A 160 -1.91 14.06 -6.46
N GLN A 161 -2.69 14.44 -5.46
CA GLN A 161 -2.71 13.82 -4.14
C GLN A 161 -4.04 13.11 -3.86
N HIS A 162 -3.93 11.86 -3.43
CA HIS A 162 -5.05 11.05 -2.95
C HIS A 162 -5.01 10.82 -1.43
N ASN A 163 -3.93 11.25 -0.76
CA ASN A 163 -3.90 11.32 0.70
C ASN A 163 -5.02 12.27 1.17
N PRO A 164 -5.88 11.86 2.12
CA PRO A 164 -7.01 12.67 2.55
C PRO A 164 -6.66 14.04 3.15
N GLY A 165 -5.49 14.17 3.78
CA GLY A 165 -5.02 15.36 4.47
C GLY A 165 -4.09 16.27 3.65
N ILE A 166 -3.75 15.90 2.41
CA ILE A 166 -2.79 16.65 1.59
C ILE A 166 -3.46 17.10 0.29
N GLY A 167 -3.30 18.38 -0.05
CA GLY A 167 -3.79 18.94 -1.31
C GLY A 167 -2.85 18.69 -2.48
N ASP A 168 -3.32 18.98 -3.69
CA ASP A 168 -2.51 18.88 -4.89
C ASP A 168 -1.31 19.86 -4.88
N ASP A 169 -0.33 19.53 -5.71
CA ASP A 169 0.91 20.25 -5.95
C ASP A 169 1.81 20.39 -4.71
N LEU A 170 3.00 20.94 -4.92
CA LEU A 170 3.94 21.21 -3.82
C LEU A 170 3.39 22.21 -2.81
N SER A 171 2.44 23.07 -3.21
CA SER A 171 1.74 23.95 -2.28
C SER A 171 0.87 23.19 -1.29
N GLY A 172 0.17 22.13 -1.72
CA GLY A 172 -0.64 21.30 -0.84
C GLY A 172 0.23 20.53 0.16
N LEU A 173 1.35 19.98 -0.29
CA LEU A 173 2.34 19.36 0.59
C LEU A 173 2.92 20.36 1.60
N GLY A 174 3.32 21.56 1.15
CA GLY A 174 3.85 22.61 2.02
C GLY A 174 2.85 23.05 3.09
N ALA A 175 1.58 23.25 2.71
CA ALA A 175 0.51 23.62 3.63
C ALA A 175 0.25 22.53 4.69
N ALA A 176 0.28 21.25 4.30
CA ALA A 176 0.12 20.13 5.23
C ALA A 176 1.26 20.09 6.26
N LEU A 177 2.51 20.21 5.81
CA LEU A 177 3.69 20.22 6.71
C LEU A 177 3.66 21.42 7.67
N GLU A 178 3.30 22.61 7.18
CA GLU A 178 3.13 23.79 8.03
C GLU A 178 2.02 23.58 9.08
N GLY A 179 0.90 22.96 8.67
CA GLY A 179 -0.20 22.60 9.56
C GLY A 179 0.24 21.64 10.68
N LEU A 180 0.98 20.57 10.35
CA LEU A 180 1.53 19.64 11.32
C LEU A 180 2.47 20.35 12.30
N ALA A 181 3.38 21.18 11.79
CA ALA A 181 4.32 21.94 12.61
C ALA A 181 3.59 22.88 13.59
N LYS A 182 2.57 23.62 13.13
CA LYS A 182 1.74 24.49 13.98
C LYS A 182 0.97 23.71 15.05
N ALA A 183 0.54 22.49 14.73
CA ALA A 183 -0.15 21.61 15.67
C ALA A 183 0.80 20.87 16.63
N GLY A 184 2.13 21.03 16.48
CA GLY A 184 3.12 20.28 17.26
C GLY A 184 3.13 18.79 16.97
N LEU A 185 2.59 18.37 15.82
CA LEU A 185 2.59 16.98 15.38
C LEU A 185 3.84 16.70 14.56
N SER A 186 4.41 15.50 14.74
CA SER A 186 5.58 15.07 13.96
C SER A 186 5.27 13.85 13.13
N MET A 187 5.87 13.80 11.95
CA MET A 187 5.86 12.65 11.05
C MET A 187 7.32 12.28 10.78
N ARG A 188 7.68 11.00 10.99
CA ARG A 188 9.04 10.50 10.78
C ARG A 188 9.00 9.12 10.18
N TYR A 189 9.77 8.92 9.12
CA TYR A 189 10.03 7.58 8.57
C TYR A 189 11.29 7.02 9.24
N TYR A 190 11.28 5.74 9.59
CA TYR A 190 12.41 5.07 10.21
C TYR A 190 13.11 4.13 9.23
N LYS A 191 12.34 3.23 8.60
CA LYS A 191 12.89 2.21 7.70
C LYS A 191 11.86 1.77 6.67
N THR A 192 12.30 1.66 5.42
CA THR A 192 11.52 1.04 4.34
C THR A 192 11.87 -0.45 4.24
N TYR A 193 10.86 -1.31 4.31
CA TYR A 193 11.01 -2.77 4.29
C TYR A 193 10.78 -3.37 2.91
N HIS A 194 9.86 -2.78 2.16
CA HIS A 194 9.55 -3.21 0.80
C HIS A 194 9.52 -2.01 -0.15
N ILE A 195 10.13 -2.20 -1.33
CA ILE A 195 10.00 -1.29 -2.48
C ILE A 195 9.68 -2.18 -3.68
N ILE A 196 8.48 -2.02 -4.23
CA ILE A 196 7.99 -2.80 -5.38
C ILE A 196 7.71 -1.83 -6.52
N ALA A 197 8.31 -2.05 -7.69
CA ALA A 197 8.11 -1.22 -8.86
C ALA A 197 7.65 -2.01 -10.07
N GLU A 198 6.73 -1.43 -10.85
CA GLU A 198 6.33 -1.95 -12.14
C GLU A 198 6.00 -0.77 -13.07
N GLY A 199 6.88 -0.51 -14.03
CA GLY A 199 6.76 0.60 -14.97
C GLY A 199 6.71 1.96 -14.28
N ASN A 200 5.65 2.70 -14.54
CA ASN A 200 5.39 4.02 -13.98
C ASN A 200 4.95 4.02 -12.51
N PHE A 201 4.73 2.87 -11.87
CA PHE A 201 4.33 2.80 -10.47
C PHE A 201 5.44 2.27 -9.56
N VAL A 202 5.57 2.89 -8.37
CA VAL A 202 6.47 2.42 -7.31
C VAL A 202 5.75 2.49 -5.97
N PHE A 203 5.72 1.37 -5.26
CA PHE A 203 5.14 1.23 -3.94
C PHE A 203 6.24 1.12 -2.87
N THR A 204 6.02 1.73 -1.71
CA THR A 204 6.86 1.59 -0.52
C THR A 204 6.05 1.19 0.71
N HIS A 205 6.59 0.26 1.50
CA HIS A 205 6.06 -0.11 2.81
C HIS A 205 7.12 0.23 3.87
N SER A 206 6.82 1.19 4.74
CA SER A 206 7.76 1.77 5.68
C SER A 206 7.23 1.78 7.11
N GLU A 207 8.14 1.65 8.07
CA GLU A 207 7.91 1.85 9.51
C GLU A 207 8.24 3.29 9.88
N GLY A 208 7.46 3.88 10.79
CA GLY A 208 7.73 5.22 11.28
C GLY A 208 6.84 5.66 12.42
N GLU A 209 6.75 6.97 12.62
CA GLU A 209 5.91 7.58 13.64
C GLU A 209 5.08 8.72 13.04
N PHE A 210 3.82 8.80 13.47
CA PHE A 210 2.95 9.94 13.22
C PHE A 210 2.27 10.37 14.52
N ALA A 211 2.37 11.66 14.87
CA ALA A 211 1.75 12.23 16.07
C ALA A 211 2.08 11.46 17.37
N GLY A 212 3.32 10.96 17.51
CA GLY A 212 3.77 10.18 18.68
C GLY A 212 3.30 8.72 18.68
N LYS A 213 2.70 8.24 17.59
CA LYS A 213 2.25 6.85 17.42
C LYS A 213 3.16 6.11 16.46
N HIS A 214 3.53 4.89 16.82
CA HIS A 214 4.23 3.96 15.92
C HIS A 214 3.26 3.51 14.81
N VAL A 215 3.65 3.70 13.55
CA VAL A 215 2.79 3.47 12.39
C VAL A 215 3.52 2.72 11.27
N ALA A 216 2.75 2.00 10.47
CA ALA A 216 3.12 1.53 9.15
C ALA A 216 2.57 2.50 8.09
N PHE A 217 3.42 2.90 7.15
CA PHE A 217 3.07 3.67 5.97
C PHE A 217 3.11 2.76 4.74
N ALA A 218 2.10 2.87 3.89
CA ALA A 218 2.06 2.23 2.59
C ALA A 218 1.77 3.29 1.53
N ASP A 219 2.78 3.65 0.76
CA ASP A 219 2.73 4.73 -0.23
C ASP A 219 2.85 4.14 -1.63
N LEU A 220 2.02 4.60 -2.55
CA LEU A 220 2.11 4.31 -3.97
C LEU A 220 2.33 5.61 -4.73
N PHE A 221 3.36 5.64 -5.56
CA PHE A 221 3.72 6.77 -6.40
C PHE A 221 3.56 6.41 -7.86
N ARG A 222 3.06 7.36 -8.66
CA ARG A 222 3.21 7.31 -10.12
C ARG A 222 4.29 8.28 -10.57
N VAL A 223 5.14 7.81 -11.46
CA VAL A 223 6.21 8.58 -12.10
C VAL A 223 5.84 8.86 -13.56
N LYS A 224 6.16 10.05 -14.03
CA LYS A 224 6.08 10.43 -15.44
C LYS A 224 7.18 11.43 -15.76
N ASN A 225 7.84 11.25 -16.90
CA ASN A 225 8.94 12.13 -17.33
C ASN A 225 10.03 12.34 -16.25
N GLY A 226 10.33 11.28 -15.49
CA GLY A 226 11.34 11.33 -14.42
C GLY A 226 10.94 12.13 -13.19
N LYS A 227 9.64 12.38 -12.97
CA LYS A 227 9.09 13.05 -11.79
C LYS A 227 7.92 12.28 -11.20
N ILE A 228 7.81 12.31 -9.88
CA ILE A 228 6.61 11.85 -9.17
C ILE A 228 5.48 12.85 -9.47
N VAL A 229 4.36 12.35 -9.96
CA VAL A 229 3.22 13.16 -10.44
C VAL A 229 1.90 12.77 -9.79
N GLU A 230 1.85 11.68 -9.03
CA GLU A 230 0.62 11.22 -8.37
C GLU A 230 0.99 10.36 -7.16
N HIS A 231 0.19 10.43 -6.09
CA HIS A 231 0.46 9.75 -4.82
C HIS A 231 -0.82 9.28 -4.12
N TRP A 232 -0.82 8.03 -3.66
CA TRP A 232 -1.83 7.42 -2.79
C TRP A 232 -1.15 6.81 -1.58
N ASP A 233 -1.84 6.81 -0.44
CA ASP A 233 -1.33 6.14 0.76
C ASP A 233 -2.42 5.52 1.64
N THR A 234 -1.95 4.66 2.54
CA THR A 234 -2.63 4.33 3.79
C THR A 234 -1.63 4.40 4.94
N MET A 235 -2.14 4.75 6.12
CA MET A 235 -1.37 4.76 7.36
C MET A 235 -2.11 4.01 8.46
N GLN A 236 -1.40 3.14 9.17
CA GLN A 236 -1.99 2.31 10.22
C GLN A 236 -1.13 2.34 11.48
N GLU A 237 -1.75 2.57 12.65
CA GLU A 237 -1.07 2.42 13.95
C GLU A 237 -0.68 0.96 14.17
N VAL A 238 0.60 0.72 14.51
CA VAL A 238 1.10 -0.61 14.84
C VAL A 238 0.61 -0.95 16.24
N PRO A 239 -0.19 -2.02 16.42
CA PRO A 239 -0.74 -2.35 17.72
C PRO A 239 0.34 -2.88 18.66
N THR A 240 0.10 -2.72 19.97
CA THR A 240 1.01 -3.23 21.01
C THR A 240 0.93 -4.75 21.18
N THR A 241 -0.10 -5.38 20.62
CA THR A 241 -0.31 -6.84 20.62
C THR A 241 -0.63 -7.33 19.22
N SER A 242 -0.25 -8.58 18.94
CA SER A 242 -0.49 -9.24 17.66
C SER A 242 -0.94 -10.68 17.88
N GLN A 243 -1.81 -11.18 16.99
CA GLN A 243 -2.23 -12.59 16.93
C GLN A 243 -1.21 -13.51 16.26
N ASN A 244 -0.15 -12.94 15.68
CA ASN A 244 1.01 -13.66 15.15
C ASN A 244 2.31 -13.05 15.71
N ALA A 245 3.43 -13.76 15.53
CA ALA A 245 4.75 -13.32 15.99
C ALA A 245 5.60 -12.65 14.89
N ASN A 246 5.04 -12.41 13.71
CA ASN A 246 5.81 -11.99 12.53
C ASN A 246 5.98 -10.47 12.43
N GLY A 247 5.17 -9.69 13.17
CA GLY A 247 5.16 -8.24 13.12
C GLY A 247 4.50 -7.70 11.85
N MET A 248 4.34 -6.37 11.75
CA MET A 248 3.76 -5.74 10.56
C MET A 248 4.76 -5.56 9.40
N PHE A 249 6.05 -5.84 9.60
CA PHE A 249 7.13 -5.49 8.66
C PHE A 249 7.98 -6.69 8.23
#